data_AF-A0A941XF13-F1
#
_entry.id   AF-A0A941XF13-F1
#
_cell.length_a   1.000
_cell.length_b   1.000
_cell.length_c   1.000
_cell.angle_alpha   90.00
_cell.angle_beta   90.00
_cell.angle_gamma   90.00
#
_symmetry.space_group_name_H-M   'P 1'
#
loop_
_entity.id
_entity.type
_entity.pdbx_description
1 polymer ?
#
loop_
_entity_poly.entity_id
_entity_poly.type
_entity_poly.pdbx_seq_one_letter_code
_entity_poly.pdbx_strand_id
1 'polypeptide(L)'
;NTCCTHAHPGEIPLEAAQRKLKEEMGLKCPLEKSFCFTYKAKLDHGVTEHEYEHVFTGYTEYMPDVNPLEVWDWKYLSSDIIRLDERLHPERYTVWFRQVYQKVLQYQKQKV
;
A
#
# COMPACT_ATOMS: atom_id res chain seq x y z
N ASN A 1 -3.37 -1.19 -3.74
CA ASN A 1 -2.66 -0.52 -2.63
C ASN A 1 -3.68 0.34 -1.91
N THR A 2 -3.65 0.44 -0.58
CA THR A 2 -4.63 1.25 0.17
C THR A 2 -4.15 2.70 0.32
N CYS A 3 -2.91 2.93 0.72
CA CYS A 3 -2.28 4.25 0.80
C CYS A 3 -0.74 4.10 0.86
N CYS A 4 0.02 5.11 0.45
CA CYS A 4 1.49 5.16 0.50
C CYS A 4 1.97 6.53 0.98
N THR A 5 2.99 6.58 1.82
CA THR A 5 3.58 7.85 2.27
C THR A 5 5.00 7.66 2.77
N HIS A 6 5.73 8.76 2.87
CA HIS A 6 6.92 8.87 3.70
C HIS A 6 6.54 9.35 5.10
N ALA A 7 7.33 8.92 6.09
CA ALA A 7 7.30 9.53 7.40
C ALA A 7 7.97 10.92 7.35
N HIS A 8 7.42 11.88 8.08
CA HIS A 8 8.08 13.17 8.28
C HIS A 8 9.34 13.01 9.16
N PRO A 9 10.27 13.99 9.14
CA PRO A 9 11.41 13.98 10.05
C PRO A 9 10.97 13.85 11.52
N GLY A 10 11.39 12.77 12.18
CA GLY A 10 11.05 12.46 13.57
C GLY A 10 9.71 11.72 13.78
N GLU A 11 8.91 11.54 12.74
CA GLU A 11 7.68 10.73 12.78
C GLU A 11 8.03 9.24 12.65
N ILE A 12 7.42 8.38 13.48
CA ILE A 12 7.63 6.94 13.33
C ILE A 12 6.79 6.40 12.17
N PRO A 13 7.25 5.39 11.40
CA PRO A 13 6.53 4.91 10.22
C PRO A 13 5.09 4.45 10.47
N LEU A 14 4.79 3.95 11.67
CA LEU A 14 3.43 3.55 12.04
C LEU A 14 2.48 4.77 12.12
N GLU A 15 2.94 5.88 12.68
CA GLU A 15 2.16 7.11 12.78
C GLU A 15 1.92 7.70 11.40
N ALA A 16 2.94 7.71 10.54
CA ALA A 16 2.81 8.13 9.14
C ALA A 16 1.76 7.30 8.39
N ALA A 17 1.79 5.98 8.54
CA ALA A 17 0.80 5.08 7.94
C ALA A 17 -0.62 5.34 8.45
N GLN A 18 -0.81 5.53 9.77
CA GLN A 18 -2.11 5.85 10.35
C GLN A 18 -2.63 7.22 9.91
N ARG A 19 -1.75 8.22 9.83
CA ARG A 19 -2.06 9.56 9.35
C ARG A 19 -2.52 9.51 7.90
N LYS A 20 -1.73 8.91 7.00
CA LYS A 20 -2.08 8.87 5.57
C LYS A 20 -3.31 8.01 5.29
N LEU A 21 -3.51 6.91 6.03
CA LEU A 21 -4.75 6.13 5.93
C LEU A 21 -5.99 7.00 6.22
N LYS A 22 -5.90 7.90 7.20
CA LYS A 22 -6.97 8.84 7.51
C LYS A 22 -7.08 9.95 6.46
N GLU A 23 -5.96 10.53 6.03
CA GLU A 23 -5.93 11.66 5.07
C GLU A 23 -6.41 11.27 3.66
N GLU A 24 -6.04 10.08 3.18
CA GLU A 24 -6.42 9.60 1.83
C GLU A 24 -7.76 8.87 1.84
N MET A 25 -7.94 7.94 2.79
CA MET A 25 -9.06 6.99 2.75
C MET A 25 -10.17 7.32 3.74
N GLY A 26 -9.99 8.31 4.63
CA GLY A 26 -10.94 8.60 5.71
C GLY A 26 -11.02 7.50 6.76
N LEU A 27 -10.10 6.54 6.75
CA LEU A 27 -10.16 5.35 7.59
C LEU A 27 -9.30 5.47 8.85
N LYS A 28 -9.72 4.76 9.90
CA LYS A 28 -8.93 4.56 11.12
C LYS A 28 -9.11 3.13 11.62
N CYS A 29 -8.01 2.39 11.69
CA CYS A 29 -7.99 1.05 12.28
C CYS A 29 -6.62 0.72 12.90
N PRO A 30 -6.54 -0.30 13.77
CA PRO A 30 -5.26 -0.82 14.22
C PRO A 30 -4.44 -1.35 13.03
N LEU A 31 -3.19 -0.92 12.96
CA LEU A 31 -2.23 -1.37 11.96
C LEU A 31 -1.14 -2.21 12.63
N GLU A 32 -0.84 -3.37 12.05
CA GLU A 32 0.27 -4.22 12.45
C GLU A 32 1.41 -4.11 11.46
N LYS A 33 2.63 -4.03 11.97
CA LYS A 33 3.83 -4.12 11.14
C LYS A 33 3.95 -5.54 10.60
N SER A 34 3.96 -5.68 9.27
CA SER A 34 4.15 -6.96 8.59
C SER A 34 5.64 -7.24 8.37
N PHE A 35 6.28 -6.45 7.52
CA PHE A 35 7.70 -6.61 7.17
C PHE A 35 8.28 -5.29 6.62
N CYS A 36 9.59 -5.27 6.43
CA CYS A 36 10.31 -4.19 5.74
C CYS A 36 11.15 -4.78 4.61
N PHE A 37 11.38 -4.00 3.55
CA PHE A 37 12.31 -4.37 2.49
C PHE A 37 12.79 -3.13 1.73
N THR A 38 13.95 -3.22 1.09
CA THR A 38 14.42 -2.16 0.18
C THR A 38 14.04 -2.49 -1.25
N TYR A 39 13.58 -1.50 -2.00
CA TYR A 39 13.38 -1.63 -3.45
C TYR A 39 13.93 -0.42 -4.17
N LYS A 40 14.21 -0.61 -5.47
CA LYS A 40 14.58 0.47 -6.39
C LYS A 40 13.79 0.31 -7.67
N ALA A 41 13.08 1.36 -8.07
CA ALA A 41 12.25 1.39 -9.26
C ALA A 41 12.55 2.65 -10.08
N LYS A 42 12.75 2.48 -11.39
CA LYS A 42 12.73 3.62 -12.32
C LYS A 42 11.27 3.91 -12.67
N LEU A 43 10.89 5.17 -12.53
CA LEU A 43 9.59 5.69 -12.90
C LEU A 43 9.72 6.50 -14.19
N ASP A 44 8.58 7.00 -14.66
CA ASP A 44 8.52 7.91 -15.79
C ASP A 44 9.23 9.24 -15.47
N HIS A 45 9.50 10.01 -16.52
CA HIS A 45 10.13 11.34 -16.41
C HIS A 45 11.50 11.37 -15.73
N GLY A 46 12.21 10.23 -15.70
CA GLY A 46 13.56 10.14 -15.13
C GLY A 46 13.60 10.07 -13.61
N VAL A 47 12.44 9.91 -12.96
CA VAL A 47 12.35 9.75 -11.50
C VAL A 47 12.76 8.32 -11.13
N THR A 48 13.42 8.17 -9.99
CA THR A 48 13.75 6.87 -9.42
C THR A 48 13.34 6.86 -7.96
N GLU A 49 12.52 5.89 -7.59
CA GLU A 49 12.27 5.55 -6.20
C GLU A 49 13.34 4.58 -5.71
N HIS A 50 13.89 4.85 -4.54
CA HIS A 50 14.83 3.98 -3.86
C HIS A 50 14.57 4.08 -2.37
N GLU A 51 13.79 3.14 -1.86
CA GLU A 51 13.14 3.30 -0.56
C GLU A 51 13.35 2.07 0.32
N TYR A 52 13.45 2.34 1.62
CA TYR A 52 13.31 1.32 2.66
C TYR A 52 11.84 1.30 3.10
N GLU A 53 11.09 0.37 2.54
CA GLU A 53 9.64 0.27 2.67
C GLU A 53 9.24 -0.35 4.01
N HIS A 54 8.25 0.23 4.66
CA HIS A 54 7.64 -0.28 5.90
C HIS A 54 6.21 -0.72 5.62
N VAL A 55 5.98 -2.03 5.55
CA VAL A 55 4.66 -2.57 5.21
C VAL A 55 3.84 -2.81 6.47
N PHE A 56 2.67 -2.21 6.50
CA PHE A 56 1.66 -2.37 7.55
C PHE A 56 0.37 -2.95 6.97
N THR A 57 -0.33 -3.75 7.77
CA THR A 57 -1.63 -4.33 7.43
C THR A 57 -2.62 -4.09 8.55
N GLY A 58 -3.87 -3.80 8.22
CA GLY A 58 -4.96 -3.69 9.17
C GLY A 58 -6.27 -4.14 8.55
N TYR A 59 -7.27 -4.34 9.40
CA TYR A 59 -8.60 -4.82 8.99
C TYR A 59 -9.66 -3.91 9.58
N THR A 60 -10.69 -3.61 8.79
CA THR A 60 -11.81 -2.80 9.21
C THR A 60 -13.03 -3.11 8.36
N GLU A 61 -14.21 -3.02 8.98
CA GLU A 61 -15.50 -3.12 8.32
C GLU A 61 -16.04 -1.74 7.88
N TYR A 62 -15.35 -0.65 8.25
CA TYR A 62 -15.73 0.69 7.83
C TYR A 62 -15.37 0.94 6.37
N MET A 63 -16.30 1.57 5.65
CA MET A 63 -16.09 1.97 4.26
C MET A 63 -15.23 3.24 4.19
N PRO A 64 -14.35 3.38 3.17
CA PRO A 64 -13.59 4.60 2.95
C PRO A 64 -14.48 5.82 2.68
N ASP A 65 -14.14 6.94 3.31
CA ASP A 65 -14.62 8.28 2.95
C ASP A 65 -13.41 9.05 2.38
N VAL A 66 -13.17 8.82 1.09
CA VAL A 66 -11.89 9.18 0.47
C VAL A 66 -11.77 10.68 0.22
N ASN A 67 -10.55 11.19 0.32
CA ASN A 67 -10.23 12.55 -0.13
C ASN A 67 -10.08 12.57 -1.66
N PRO A 68 -10.98 13.25 -2.41
CA PRO A 68 -10.95 13.25 -3.87
C PRO A 68 -9.74 13.99 -4.49
N LEU A 69 -8.98 14.74 -3.69
CA LEU A 69 -7.72 15.34 -4.14
C LEU A 69 -6.57 14.34 -4.21
N GLU A 70 -6.69 13.20 -3.52
CA GLU A 70 -5.65 12.18 -3.40
C GLU A 70 -6.07 10.85 -4.05
N VAL A 71 -7.37 10.51 -3.94
CA VAL A 71 -7.90 9.22 -4.39
C VAL A 71 -9.00 9.47 -5.40
N TRP A 72 -8.77 9.02 -6.64
CA TRP A 72 -9.74 9.14 -7.72
C TRP A 72 -10.91 8.16 -7.59
N ASP A 73 -10.62 6.91 -7.21
CA ASP A 73 -11.61 5.83 -7.07
C ASP A 73 -11.04 4.70 -6.18
N TRP A 74 -11.92 3.86 -5.62
CA TRP A 74 -11.53 2.72 -4.79
C TRP A 74 -12.45 1.50 -5.01
N LYS A 75 -11.90 0.31 -4.82
CA LYS A 75 -12.65 -0.95 -4.87
C LYS A 75 -12.06 -2.00 -3.94
N TYR A 76 -12.92 -2.81 -3.34
CA TYR A 76 -12.51 -4.06 -2.69
C TYR A 76 -12.45 -5.18 -3.72
N LEU A 77 -11.35 -5.93 -3.71
CA LEU A 77 -11.15 -7.09 -4.56
C LEU A 77 -10.54 -8.23 -3.75
N SER A 78 -10.91 -9.46 -4.08
CA SER A 78 -10.23 -10.64 -3.53
C SER A 78 -8.80 -10.73 -4.07
N SER A 79 -7.94 -11.44 -3.34
CA SER A 79 -6.57 -11.68 -3.76
C SER A 79 -6.50 -12.39 -5.11
N ASP A 80 -7.38 -13.37 -5.37
CA ASP A 80 -7.40 -14.06 -6.66
C ASP A 80 -7.77 -13.14 -7.84
N ILE A 81 -8.69 -12.19 -7.64
CA ILE A 81 -9.04 -11.21 -8.66
C ILE A 81 -7.88 -10.25 -8.91
N ILE A 82 -7.25 -9.72 -7.84
CA ILE A 82 -6.08 -8.83 -7.97
C ILE A 82 -4.95 -9.53 -8.71
N ARG A 83 -4.65 -10.80 -8.38
CA ARG A 83 -3.61 -11.58 -9.06
C ARG A 83 -3.89 -11.76 -10.55
N LEU A 84 -5.15 -11.98 -10.91
CA LEU A 84 -5.54 -12.13 -12.31
C LEU A 84 -5.48 -10.79 -13.06
N ASP A 85 -6.02 -9.71 -12.50
CA ASP A 85 -6.07 -8.38 -13.11
C ASP A 85 -4.66 -7.79 -13.25
N GLU A 86 -3.76 -7.96 -12.27
CA GLU A 86 -2.36 -7.54 -12.38
C GLU A 86 -1.60 -8.24 -13.51
N ARG A 87 -1.89 -9.52 -13.73
CA ARG A 87 -1.28 -10.29 -14.84
C ARG A 87 -1.82 -9.86 -16.20
N LEU A 88 -3.11 -9.52 -16.29
CA LEU A 88 -3.77 -9.14 -17.54
C LEU A 88 -3.55 -7.66 -17.90
N HIS A 89 -3.45 -6.80 -16.88
CA HIS A 89 -3.40 -5.35 -16.99
C HIS A 89 -2.34 -4.75 -16.05
N PRO A 90 -1.05 -5.13 -16.20
CA PRO A 90 0.02 -4.66 -15.32
C PRO A 90 0.20 -3.14 -15.32
N GLU A 91 -0.19 -2.46 -16.40
CA GLU A 91 -0.18 -1.00 -16.55
C GLU A 91 -1.11 -0.26 -15.60
N ARG A 92 -2.12 -0.95 -15.03
CA ARG A 92 -3.03 -0.37 -14.02
C ARG A 92 -2.44 -0.31 -12.62
N TYR A 93 -1.26 -0.92 -12.43
CA TYR A 93 -0.65 -1.09 -11.12
C TYR A 93 0.69 -0.37 -11.04
N THR A 94 0.94 0.26 -9.90
CA THR A 94 2.23 0.89 -9.64
C THR A 94 3.34 -0.16 -9.56
N VAL A 95 4.57 0.25 -9.92
CA VAL A 95 5.72 -0.66 -9.94
C VAL A 95 5.98 -1.27 -8.55
N TRP A 96 5.81 -0.47 -7.49
CA TRP A 96 5.95 -0.95 -6.12
C TRP A 96 4.81 -1.86 -5.68
N PHE A 97 3.56 -1.62 -6.10
CA PHE A 97 2.43 -2.48 -5.70
C PHE A 97 2.66 -3.94 -6.07
N ARG A 98 3.19 -4.21 -7.27
CA ARG A 98 3.50 -5.58 -7.72
C ARG A 98 4.49 -6.29 -6.79
N GLN A 99 5.52 -5.57 -6.35
CA GLN A 99 6.55 -6.10 -5.44
C GLN A 99 6.00 -6.31 -4.03
N VAL A 100 5.27 -5.33 -3.50
CA VAL A 100 4.67 -5.39 -2.15
C VAL A 100 3.62 -6.50 -2.09
N TYR A 101 2.73 -6.58 -3.08
CA TYR A 101 1.61 -7.51 -3.11
C TYR A 101 2.08 -8.98 -3.04
N GLN A 102 3.09 -9.35 -3.83
CA GLN A 102 3.66 -10.69 -3.79
C GLN A 102 4.26 -11.01 -2.41
N LYS A 103 4.96 -10.06 -1.79
CA LYS A 103 5.52 -10.22 -0.45
C LYS A 103 4.45 -10.33 0.64
N VAL A 104 3.36 -9.56 0.53
CA VAL A 104 2.20 -9.66 1.44
C VAL A 104 1.56 -11.05 1.36
N LEU A 105 1.34 -11.57 0.15
CA LEU A 105 0.79 -12.93 -0.02
C LEU A 105 1.71 -14.01 0.59
N GLN A 106 3.03 -13.86 0.45
CA GLN A 106 4.00 -14.77 1.05
C GLN A 106 3.99 -14.68 2.58
N TYR A 107 3.99 -13.47 3.12
CA TYR A 107 3.95 -13.22 4.56
C TYR A 107 2.67 -13.77 5.20
N GLN A 108 1.51 -13.57 4.58
CA GLN A 108 0.24 -14.10 5.07
C GLN A 108 0.21 -15.63 5.11
N LYS A 109 0.82 -16.32 4.14
CA LYS A 109 0.92 -17.79 4.14
C LYS A 109 1.81 -18.35 5.25
N GLN A 110 2.76 -17.56 5.76
CA GLN A 110 3.66 -17.97 6.84
C GLN A 110 3.07 -17.76 8.24
N LYS A 111 2.01 -16.94 8.35
CA LYS A 111 1.28 -16.70 9.61
C LYS A 111 0.24 -17.80 9.91
N VAL A 112 -0.03 -18.70 8.96
CA VAL A 112 -1.02 -19.79 9.06
C VAL A 112 -0.33 -21.10 9.43
#